data_AF-A0A938FYM1-F1
#
_entry.id   AF-A0A938FYM1-F1
#
_cell.length_a   1.000
_cell.length_b   1.000
_cell.length_c   1.000
_cell.angle_alpha   90.00
_cell.angle_beta   90.00
_cell.angle_gamma   90.00
#
_symmetry.space_group_name_H-M   'P 1'
#
loop_
_entity.id
_entity.type
_entity.pdbx_description
1 polymer ?
#
loop_
_entity_poly.entity_id
_entity_poly.type
_entity_poly.pdbx_seq_one_letter_code
_entity_poly.pdbx_strand_id
1 'polypeptide(L)'
;VAGIIFFCFFYVSIIFNPNEAADNMRKYGGFIPGIRPGRNTAEYMNSILTKITVVGGLYLSILCLIPDIMISGIKLQSLPLIGAWIESSPGFPRFILEGLNVRFYFGGTSLLIVVGVAMDTVNQIEAQLIMRHYEGFTPRAGRIRGRRSSV
;
A
#
# COMPACT_ATOMS: atom_id res chain seq x y z
N VAL A 1 17.78 -1.04 4.26
CA VAL A 1 16.90 -1.94 3.47
C VAL A 1 16.30 -3.07 4.32
N ALA A 2 17.11 -3.96 4.91
CA ALA A 2 16.59 -5.08 5.73
C ALA A 2 15.66 -4.62 6.88
N GLY A 3 16.00 -3.52 7.57
CA GLY A 3 15.13 -2.93 8.59
C GLY A 3 13.77 -2.46 8.06
N ILE A 4 13.68 -1.94 6.84
CA ILE A 4 12.43 -1.46 6.23
C ILE A 4 11.50 -2.63 5.95
N ILE A 5 12.04 -3.72 5.40
CA ILE A 5 11.30 -4.95 5.15
C ILE A 5 10.78 -5.52 6.49
N PHE A 6 11.64 -5.60 7.51
CA PHE A 6 11.24 -6.04 8.84
C PHE A 6 10.12 -5.19 9.44
N PHE A 7 10.25 -3.87 9.43
CA PHE A 7 9.24 -2.96 9.96
C PHE A 7 7.93 -3.01 9.18
N CYS A 8 7.98 -3.20 7.85
CA CYS A 8 6.79 -3.36 7.03
C CYS A 8 5.99 -4.60 7.43
N PHE A 9 6.65 -5.76 7.57
CA PHE A 9 6.00 -6.99 8.03
C PHE A 9 5.43 -6.87 9.45
N PHE A 10 6.22 -6.29 10.36
CA PHE A 10 5.80 -6.08 11.74
C PHE A 10 4.59 -5.15 11.84
N TYR A 11 4.61 -4.02 11.14
CA TYR A 11 3.52 -3.06 11.10
C TYR A 11 2.21 -3.69 10.61
N VAL A 12 2.25 -4.40 9.48
CA VAL A 12 1.06 -5.07 8.92
C VAL A 12 0.51 -6.13 9.88
N SER A 13 1.39 -6.90 10.53
CA SER A 13 0.97 -7.96 11.46
C SER A 13 0.31 -7.42 12.74
N ILE A 14 0.70 -6.23 13.19
CA ILE A 14 0.13 -5.60 14.40
C ILE A 14 -1.21 -4.96 14.08
N ILE A 15 -1.31 -4.27 12.95
CA ILE A 15 -2.51 -3.48 12.63
C ILE A 15 -3.65 -4.35 12.09
N PHE A 16 -3.34 -5.46 11.41
CA PHE A 16 -4.35 -6.29 10.77
C PHE A 16 -4.40 -7.70 11.37
N ASN A 17 -5.48 -8.00 12.11
CA ASN A 17 -5.73 -9.33 12.66
C ASN A 17 -6.71 -10.11 11.76
N PRO A 18 -6.23 -11.11 10.98
CA PRO A 18 -7.08 -11.86 10.04
C PRO A 18 -8.17 -12.68 10.73
N ASN A 19 -7.99 -13.04 12.00
CA ASN A 19 -9.00 -13.77 12.76
C ASN A 19 -10.20 -12.87 13.08
N GLU A 20 -9.94 -11.67 13.58
CA GLU A 20 -10.98 -10.68 13.91
C GLU A 20 -11.71 -10.21 12.64
N ALA A 21 -10.97 -10.02 11.54
CA ALA A 21 -11.56 -9.67 10.25
C ALA A 21 -12.52 -10.77 9.74
N ALA A 22 -12.15 -12.05 9.86
CA ALA A 22 -13.00 -13.17 9.48
C ALA A 22 -14.25 -13.29 10.38
N ASP A 23 -14.11 -13.07 11.69
CA ASP A 23 -15.23 -13.09 12.63
C ASP A 23 -16.20 -11.92 12.39
N ASN A 24 -15.67 -10.73 12.09
CA ASN A 24 -16.47 -9.59 11.66
C ASN A 24 -17.25 -9.93 10.38
N MET A 25 -16.61 -10.50 9.36
CA MET A 25 -17.31 -10.93 8.14
C MET A 25 -18.46 -11.90 8.46
N ARG A 26 -18.22 -12.91 9.30
CA ARG A 26 -19.26 -13.87 9.72
C ARG A 26 -20.41 -13.17 10.45
N LYS A 27 -20.12 -12.22 11.35
CA LYS A 27 -21.10 -11.47 12.14
C LYS A 27 -21.97 -10.55 11.28
N TYR A 28 -21.39 -9.93 10.26
CA TYR A 28 -22.09 -9.07 9.31
C TYR A 28 -22.75 -9.85 8.15
N GLY A 29 -22.76 -11.19 8.19
CA GLY A 29 -23.35 -12.03 7.16
C GLY A 29 -22.55 -12.09 5.84
N GLY A 30 -21.35 -11.53 5.82
CA GLY A 30 -20.42 -11.61 4.71
C GLY A 30 -19.70 -12.95 4.66
N PHE A 31 -19.51 -13.49 3.46
CA PHE A 31 -18.73 -14.72 3.26
C PHE A 31 -17.95 -14.66 1.95
N ILE A 32 -16.83 -15.35 1.92
CA ILE A 32 -16.02 -15.51 0.72
C ILE A 32 -16.57 -16.72 -0.06
N PRO A 33 -16.99 -16.56 -1.33
CA PRO A 33 -17.49 -17.68 -2.13
C PRO A 33 -16.49 -18.84 -2.18
N GLY A 34 -16.96 -20.06 -1.94
CA GLY A 34 -16.13 -21.27 -1.97
C GLY A 34 -15.42 -21.63 -0.66
N ILE A 35 -15.47 -20.79 0.38
CA ILE A 35 -14.83 -21.06 1.69
C ILE A 35 -15.85 -20.97 2.82
N ARG A 36 -15.85 -21.94 3.74
CA ARG A 36 -16.78 -21.95 4.88
C ARG A 36 -16.40 -20.84 5.89
N PRO A 37 -17.34 -19.98 6.32
CA PRO A 37 -17.06 -18.85 7.22
C PRO A 37 -16.44 -19.26 8.56
N GLY A 38 -15.44 -18.49 9.02
CA GLY A 38 -14.76 -18.67 10.30
C GLY A 38 -13.27 -18.92 10.11
N ARG A 39 -12.72 -19.96 10.76
CA ARG A 39 -11.27 -20.24 10.77
C ARG A 39 -10.66 -20.43 9.38
N ASN A 40 -11.37 -21.09 8.46
CA ASN A 40 -10.91 -21.26 7.07
C ASN A 40 -10.82 -19.93 6.32
N THR A 41 -11.71 -18.98 6.63
CA THR A 41 -11.66 -17.61 6.09
C THR A 41 -10.42 -16.87 6.63
N ALA A 42 -10.13 -16.99 7.92
CA ALA A 42 -8.95 -16.38 8.52
C ALA A 42 -7.63 -16.92 7.92
N GLU A 43 -7.53 -18.23 7.70
CA GLU A 43 -6.36 -18.86 7.07
C GLU A 43 -6.17 -18.41 5.61
N TYR A 44 -7.26 -18.28 4.87
CA TYR A 44 -7.24 -17.74 3.52
C TYR A 44 -6.80 -16.26 3.50
N MET A 45 -7.36 -15.44 4.38
CA MET A 45 -6.98 -14.02 4.52
C MET A 45 -5.52 -13.88 4.91
N ASN A 46 -5.02 -14.69 5.84
CA ASN A 46 -3.62 -14.67 6.25
C ASN A 46 -2.67 -15.03 5.09
N SER A 47 -3.06 -16.02 4.28
CA SER A 47 -2.29 -16.43 3.10
C SER A 47 -2.22 -15.32 2.04
N ILE A 48 -3.30 -14.57 1.84
CA ILE A 48 -3.32 -13.42 0.92
C ILE A 48 -2.48 -12.28 1.49
N LEU A 49 -2.72 -11.91 2.74
CA LEU A 49 -2.05 -10.79 3.40
C LEU A 49 -0.53 -10.99 3.34
N THR A 50 -0.07 -12.20 3.67
CA THR A 50 1.36 -12.53 3.62
C THR A 50 1.95 -12.31 2.23
N LYS A 51 1.28 -12.75 1.15
CA LYS A 51 1.76 -12.55 -0.23
C LYS A 51 1.82 -11.09 -0.62
N ILE A 52 0.78 -10.33 -0.28
CA ILE A 52 0.72 -8.89 -0.57
C ILE A 52 1.84 -8.17 0.20
N THR A 53 2.06 -8.51 1.47
CA THR A 53 3.12 -7.91 2.30
C THR A 53 4.52 -8.26 1.80
N VAL A 54 4.77 -9.48 1.32
CA VAL A 54 6.06 -9.84 0.69
C VAL A 54 6.35 -8.94 -0.51
N VAL A 55 5.38 -8.79 -1.41
CA VAL A 55 5.55 -7.96 -2.61
C VAL A 55 5.67 -6.48 -2.25
N GLY A 56 4.85 -6.00 -1.30
CA GLY A 56 4.90 -4.63 -0.81
C GLY A 56 6.21 -4.28 -0.12
N GLY A 57 6.75 -5.20 0.70
CA GLY A 57 8.04 -5.04 1.35
C GLY A 57 9.19 -4.96 0.34
N LEU A 58 9.18 -5.80 -0.69
CA LEU A 58 10.14 -5.73 -1.79
C LEU A 58 10.02 -4.39 -2.56
N TYR A 59 8.80 -3.95 -2.85
CA TYR A 59 8.56 -2.67 -3.52
C TYR A 59 9.10 -1.48 -2.71
N LEU A 60 8.77 -1.42 -1.41
CA LEU A 60 9.28 -0.36 -0.53
C LEU A 60 10.80 -0.40 -0.39
N SER A 61 11.39 -1.60 -0.42
CA SER A 61 12.84 -1.77 -0.39
C SER A 61 13.53 -1.13 -1.60
N ILE A 62 12.92 -1.23 -2.79
CA ILE A 62 13.42 -0.61 -4.02
C ILE A 62 13.17 0.90 -4.00
N LEU A 63 11.99 1.36 -3.58
CA LEU A 63 11.68 2.79 -3.49
C LEU A 63 12.65 3.55 -2.58
N CYS A 64 13.04 2.96 -1.45
CA CYS A 64 13.99 3.59 -0.55
C CYS A 64 15.40 3.78 -1.17
N LEU A 65 15.76 3.01 -2.19
CA LEU A 65 17.03 3.16 -2.89
C LEU A 65 17.03 4.36 -3.86
N ILE A 66 15.86 4.80 -4.32
CA ILE A 66 15.73 5.94 -5.25
C ILE A 66 16.35 7.22 -4.68
N PRO A 67 15.99 7.70 -3.46
CA PRO A 67 16.59 8.92 -2.91
C PRO A 67 18.08 8.75 -2.63
N ASP A 68 18.53 7.57 -2.18
CA ASP A 68 19.96 7.30 -1.96
C ASP A 68 20.76 7.40 -3.26
N ILE A 69 20.22 6.86 -4.37
CA ILE A 69 20.81 6.95 -5.71
C ILE A 69 20.79 8.40 -6.21
N MET A 70 19.71 9.14 -5.99
CA MET A 70 19.57 10.54 -6.44
C MET A 70 20.51 11.52 -5.72
N ILE A 71 20.72 11.32 -4.40
CA ILE A 71 21.52 12.24 -3.56
C ILE A 71 23.02 11.93 -3.66
N SER A 72 23.40 10.64 -3.65
CA SER A 72 24.82 10.27 -3.58
C SER A 72 25.51 10.14 -4.93
N GLY A 73 24.75 9.99 -6.02
CA GLY A 73 25.28 9.47 -7.29
C GLY A 73 25.82 8.05 -7.10
N ILE A 74 25.90 7.24 -8.16
CA ILE A 74 26.61 5.96 -8.04
C ILE A 74 28.10 6.30 -7.87
N LYS A 75 28.59 6.34 -6.63
CA LYS A 75 30.01 6.48 -6.33
C LYS A 75 30.75 5.22 -6.81
N LEU A 76 31.16 5.19 -8.07
CA LEU A 76 32.11 4.20 -8.62
C LEU A 76 33.55 4.35 -8.05
N GLN A 77 33.72 5.09 -6.94
CA GLN A 77 35.02 5.44 -6.37
C GLN A 77 35.58 4.38 -5.40
N SER A 78 35.19 3.10 -5.52
CA SER A 78 35.86 1.99 -4.81
C SER A 78 36.62 1.02 -5.72
N LEU A 79 36.61 1.23 -7.04
CA LEU A 79 37.32 0.37 -8.01
C LEU A 79 38.44 1.13 -8.76
N PRO A 80 39.69 1.06 -8.28
CA PRO A 80 40.83 1.76 -8.87
C PRO A 80 41.23 1.30 -10.29
N LEU A 81 40.70 0.17 -10.79
CA LEU A 81 41.03 -0.35 -12.14
C LEU A 81 40.05 0.04 -13.25
N ILE A 82 38.80 0.36 -12.95
CA ILE A 82 37.71 0.50 -13.94
C ILE A 82 37.15 1.92 -14.02
N GLY A 83 37.47 2.79 -13.04
CA GLY A 83 37.06 4.20 -13.04
C GLY A 83 37.53 4.98 -14.28
N ALA A 84 38.80 4.80 -14.70
CA ALA A 84 39.39 5.56 -15.81
C ALA A 84 38.75 5.27 -17.18
N TRP A 85 38.25 4.05 -17.41
CA TRP A 85 37.65 3.64 -18.69
C TRP A 85 36.17 4.05 -18.78
N ILE A 86 35.45 4.03 -17.64
CA ILE A 86 34.05 4.45 -17.56
C ILE A 86 33.92 5.98 -17.65
N GLU A 87 34.87 6.72 -17.09
CA GLU A 87 34.92 8.18 -17.15
C GLU A 87 35.28 8.71 -18.55
N SER A 88 35.90 7.88 -19.40
CA SER A 88 36.24 8.20 -20.80
C SER A 88 35.15 7.90 -21.83
N SER A 89 34.04 7.24 -21.44
CA SER A 89 32.94 6.88 -22.35
C SER A 89 31.85 7.96 -22.39
N PRO A 90 31.70 8.75 -23.47
CA PRO A 90 30.87 9.97 -23.49
C PRO A 90 29.35 9.74 -23.47
N GLY A 91 28.89 8.51 -23.27
CA GLY A 91 27.48 8.12 -23.38
C GLY A 91 26.80 7.72 -22.07
N PHE A 92 27.53 7.64 -20.94
CA PHE A 92 26.90 7.30 -19.67
C PHE A 92 26.24 8.55 -19.06
N PRO A 93 24.93 8.54 -18.79
CA PRO A 93 24.22 9.72 -18.31
C PRO A 93 24.81 10.26 -17.00
N ARG A 94 25.37 11.48 -17.05
CA ARG A 94 26.05 12.15 -15.92
C ARG A 94 25.15 12.39 -14.70
N PHE A 95 23.83 12.43 -14.87
CA PHE A 95 22.87 12.54 -13.75
C PHE A 95 22.92 11.35 -12.79
N ILE A 96 23.37 10.18 -13.26
CA ILE A 96 23.57 8.97 -12.45
C ILE A 96 24.93 9.00 -11.72
N LEU A 97 25.94 9.66 -12.29
CA LEU A 97 27.32 9.67 -11.78
C LEU A 97 27.59 10.82 -10.79
N GLU A 98 27.11 12.03 -11.04
CA GLU A 98 27.41 13.21 -10.21
C GLU A 98 26.33 13.47 -9.12
N GLY A 99 25.17 12.82 -9.21
CA GLY A 99 24.01 13.11 -8.37
C GLY A 99 23.42 14.49 -8.68
N LEU A 100 22.10 14.65 -8.55
CA LEU A 100 21.50 15.99 -8.60
C LEU A 100 21.90 16.67 -7.28
N ASN A 101 22.96 17.48 -7.27
CA ASN A 101 23.45 18.23 -6.09
C ASN A 101 22.46 19.35 -5.68
N VAL A 102 21.22 18.96 -5.40
CA VAL A 102 20.13 19.84 -5.03
C VAL A 102 19.99 19.77 -3.51
N ARG A 103 20.30 20.87 -2.82
CA ARG A 103 19.97 21.02 -1.40
C ARG A 103 18.47 21.24 -1.28
N PHE A 104 17.72 20.18 -1.05
CA PHE A 104 16.29 20.26 -0.74
C PHE A 104 16.09 21.08 0.55
N TYR A 105 15.59 22.32 0.41
CA TYR A 105 15.19 23.18 1.53
C TYR A 105 13.87 22.69 2.19
N PHE A 106 13.12 21.83 1.50
CA PHE A 106 12.07 20.98 2.07
C PHE A 106 12.74 19.78 2.75
N GLY A 107 13.02 19.88 4.06
CA GLY A 107 13.61 18.78 4.83
C GLY A 107 12.69 17.56 4.98
N GLY A 108 13.24 16.46 5.51
CA GLY A 108 12.49 15.20 5.73
C GLY A 108 11.21 15.39 6.57
N THR A 109 11.20 16.34 7.51
CA THR A 109 10.01 16.70 8.29
C THR A 109 8.90 17.32 7.44
N SER A 110 9.24 18.26 6.55
CA SER A 110 8.26 18.87 5.64
C SER A 110 7.68 17.85 4.66
N LEU A 111 8.49 16.89 4.21
CA LEU A 111 8.05 15.84 3.29
C LEU A 111 7.13 14.83 3.99
N LEU A 112 7.46 14.44 5.24
CA LEU A 112 6.58 13.61 6.08
C LEU A 112 5.24 14.29 6.36
N ILE A 113 5.24 15.59 6.65
CA ILE A 113 4.01 16.35 6.90
C ILE A 113 3.16 16.46 5.62
N VAL A 114 3.77 16.78 4.47
CA VAL A 114 3.06 16.90 3.20
C VAL A 114 2.42 15.58 2.80
N VAL A 115 3.15 14.46 2.90
CA VAL A 115 2.60 13.14 2.56
C VAL A 115 1.52 12.72 3.56
N GLY A 116 1.72 12.96 4.86
CA GLY A 116 0.72 12.66 5.89
C GLY A 116 -0.59 13.41 5.68
N VAL A 117 -0.52 14.73 5.55
CA VAL A 117 -1.71 15.58 5.32
C VAL A 117 -2.38 15.27 3.99
N ALA A 118 -1.61 15.00 2.93
CA ALA A 118 -2.18 14.64 1.63
C ALA A 118 -2.96 13.33 1.70
N MET A 119 -2.41 12.29 2.33
CA MET A 119 -3.11 11.00 2.50
C MET A 119 -4.35 11.13 3.38
N ASP A 120 -4.27 11.90 4.48
CA ASP A 120 -5.43 12.17 5.33
C ASP A 120 -6.53 12.91 4.56
N THR A 121 -6.15 13.88 3.74
CA THR A 121 -7.10 14.65 2.91
C THR A 121 -7.75 13.75 1.85
N VAL A 122 -6.97 12.90 1.17
CA VAL A 122 -7.49 11.96 0.16
C VAL A 122 -8.48 10.97 0.79
N ASN A 123 -8.14 10.38 1.94
CA ASN A 123 -9.01 9.45 2.65
C ASN A 123 -10.34 10.12 3.05
N GLN A 124 -10.30 11.39 3.47
CA GLN A 124 -11.52 12.16 3.79
C GLN A 124 -12.39 12.41 2.56
N ILE A 125 -11.78 12.75 1.43
CA ILE A 125 -12.51 12.98 0.17
C ILE A 125 -13.17 11.68 -0.32
N GLU A 126 -12.46 10.55 -0.29
CA GLU A 126 -12.99 9.25 -0.69
C GLU A 126 -14.18 8.82 0.17
N ALA A 127 -14.11 9.03 1.49
CA ALA A 127 -15.23 8.74 2.39
C ALA A 127 -16.50 9.53 2.02
N GLN A 128 -16.36 10.80 1.65
CA GLN A 128 -17.49 11.63 1.20
C GLN A 128 -18.03 11.19 -0.17
N LEU A 129 -17.16 10.77 -1.09
CA LEU A 129 -17.54 10.28 -2.41
C LEU A 129 -18.34 8.96 -2.33
N ILE A 130 -17.97 8.05 -1.44
CA ILE A 130 -18.70 6.78 -1.23
C ILE A 130 -20.11 7.03 -0.71
N MET A 131 -20.29 7.97 0.22
CA MET A 131 -21.61 8.35 0.72
C MET A 131 -22.51 8.95 -0.37
N ARG A 132 -21.93 9.68 -1.34
CA ARG A 132 -22.68 10.24 -2.47
C ARG A 132 -23.10 9.16 -3.50
N HIS A 133 -22.28 8.12 -3.68
CA HIS A 133 -22.56 7.00 -4.59
C HIS A 133 -23.22 5.79 -3.92
N TYR A 134 -23.70 5.92 -2.69
CA TYR A 134 -24.54 4.90 -2.07
C TYR A 134 -25.92 4.95 -2.72
N GLU A 135 -26.11 4.23 -3.84
CA GLU A 135 -27.46 3.96 -4.35
C GLU A 135 -28.26 3.35 -3.20
N GLY A 136 -29.28 4.07 -2.74
CA GLY A 136 -30.14 3.61 -1.67
C GLY A 136 -30.79 2.30 -2.09
N PHE A 137 -30.27 1.17 -1.61
CA PHE A 137 -30.91 -0.15 -1.68
C PHE A 137 -32.12 -0.23 -0.73
N THR A 138 -32.97 0.78 -0.75
CA THR A 138 -34.38 0.60 -0.45
C THR A 138 -35.09 0.53 -1.79
N PRO A 139 -35.22 -0.66 -2.41
CA PRO A 139 -36.29 -0.82 -3.37
C PRO A 139 -37.54 -0.44 -2.59
N ARG A 140 -38.24 0.62 -3.03
CA ARG A 140 -39.58 0.96 -2.53
C ARG A 140 -40.30 -0.36 -2.31
N ALA A 141 -40.52 -0.72 -1.04
CA ALA A 141 -41.15 -1.97 -0.68
C ALA A 141 -42.46 -2.02 -1.45
N GLY A 142 -42.47 -2.78 -2.55
CA GLY A 142 -43.63 -2.97 -3.38
C GLY A 142 -44.66 -3.55 -2.45
N ARG A 143 -45.69 -2.74 -2.16
CA ARG A 143 -46.77 -3.04 -1.23
C ARG A 143 -47.26 -4.46 -1.49
N ILE A 144 -46.83 -5.42 -0.67
CA ILE A 144 -47.27 -6.81 -0.77
C ILE A 144 -48.74 -6.81 -0.37
N ARG A 145 -49.60 -6.76 -1.38
CA ARG A 145 -51.05 -6.75 -1.27
C ARG A 145 -51.47 -8.14 -0.81
N GLY A 146 -51.72 -8.28 0.49
CA GLY A 146 -52.23 -9.52 1.08
C GLY A 146 -53.52 -9.96 0.40
N ARG A 147 -53.50 -11.16 -0.19
CA ARG A 147 -54.69 -11.82 -0.73
C ARG A 147 -55.51 -12.31 0.45
N ARG A 148 -56.61 -11.60 0.76
CA ARG A 148 -57.63 -12.07 1.71
C ARG A 148 -58.20 -13.38 1.15
N SER A 149 -57.95 -14.50 1.82
CA SER A 149 -58.67 -15.75 1.53
C SER A 149 -60.06 -15.64 2.15
N SER A 150 -61.07 -15.59 1.29
CA SER A 150 -62.43 -15.93 1.64
C SER A 150 -62.58 -17.44 1.50
N VAL A 151 -62.75 -18.17 2.60
CA VAL A 151 -63.75 -19.22 2.86
C VAL A 151 -63.79 -19.41 4.37
#